data_AF-A0A4U0ZP71-F1
#
_entry.id   AF-A0A4U0ZP71-F1
#
_cell.length_a   1.000
_cell.length_b   1.000
_cell.length_c   1.000
_cell.angle_alpha   90.00
_cell.angle_beta   90.00
_cell.angle_gamma   90.00
#
_symmetry.space_group_name_H-M   'P 1'
#
loop_
_entity.id
_entity.type
_entity.pdbx_description
1 polymer ?
#
loop_
_entity_poly.entity_id
_entity_poly.type
_entity_poly.pdbx_seq_one_letter_code
_entity_poly.pdbx_strand_id
1 'polypeptide(L)'
;METVLSELSNPIWWVTVVIAGIIINLIAAYFKPVIDKLFSLFSSKIRKRNQIKETEKLLYIERLAKEQSFFITEQLSELRLRIQSVYSLVVGVFVIVAMNMFYIPRIFHIFLMGMAALFFFTSFFAFYRAVKKASLLINGK
;
A
#
# COMPACT_ATOMS: atom_id res chain seq x y z
N MET A 1 -30.42 -26.79 -28.15
CA MET A 1 -29.68 -25.99 -29.14
C MET A 1 -30.60 -25.42 -30.22
N GLU A 2 -31.61 -26.17 -30.67
CA GLU A 2 -32.58 -25.69 -31.68
C GLU A 2 -33.40 -24.47 -31.23
N THR A 3 -33.73 -24.36 -29.94
CA THR A 3 -34.47 -23.22 -29.37
C THR A 3 -33.71 -21.89 -29.42
N VAL A 4 -32.39 -21.91 -29.19
CA VAL A 4 -31.54 -20.71 -29.29
C VAL A 4 -31.42 -20.26 -30.74
N LEU A 5 -31.32 -21.21 -31.68
CA LEU A 5 -31.30 -20.93 -33.12
C LEU A 5 -32.63 -20.33 -33.62
N SER A 6 -33.78 -20.79 -33.11
CA SER A 6 -35.08 -20.22 -33.46
C SER A 6 -35.29 -18.80 -32.93
N GLU A 7 -34.71 -18.46 -31.78
CA GLU A 7 -34.77 -17.10 -31.22
C GLU A 7 -33.83 -16.12 -31.95
N LEU A 8 -32.66 -16.59 -32.40
CA LEU A 8 -31.70 -15.80 -33.20
C LEU A 8 -32.21 -15.45 -34.62
N SER A 9 -33.09 -16.28 -35.19
CA SER A 9 -33.73 -16.01 -36.48
C SER A 9 -34.94 -15.07 -36.37
N ASN A 10 -35.35 -14.68 -35.16
CA ASN A 10 -36.46 -13.75 -34.98
C ASN A 10 -36.02 -12.32 -35.33
N PRO A 11 -36.65 -11.64 -36.30
CA PRO A 11 -36.31 -10.26 -36.67
C PRO A 11 -36.37 -9.28 -35.49
N ILE A 12 -37.24 -9.55 -34.51
CA ILE A 12 -37.38 -8.74 -33.30
C ILE A 12 -36.08 -8.73 -32.49
N TRP A 13 -35.38 -9.86 -32.42
CA TRP A 13 -34.11 -9.97 -31.70
C TRP A 13 -33.04 -9.04 -32.29
N TRP A 14 -32.91 -9.02 -33.62
CA TRP A 14 -31.98 -8.14 -34.32
C TRP A 14 -32.28 -6.66 -34.09
N VAL A 15 -33.57 -6.28 -34.10
CA VAL A 15 -33.99 -4.91 -33.80
C VAL A 15 -33.63 -4.52 -32.37
N THR A 16 -33.83 -5.39 -31.38
CA THR A 16 -33.44 -5.13 -29.99
C THR A 16 -31.93 -4.94 -29.84
N VAL A 17 -31.11 -5.76 -30.50
CA VAL A 17 -29.64 -5.65 -30.46
C VAL A 17 -29.18 -4.33 -31.06
N VAL A 18 -29.75 -3.92 -32.21
CA VAL A 18 -29.42 -2.63 -32.85
C VAL A 18 -29.80 -1.45 -31.93
N ILE A 19 -31.00 -1.48 -31.33
CA ILE A 19 -31.44 -0.44 -30.39
C ILE A 19 -30.53 -0.40 -29.17
N ALA A 20 -30.16 -1.54 -28.59
CA ALA A 20 -29.24 -1.61 -27.47
C ALA A 20 -27.85 -1.04 -27.84
N GLY A 21 -27.35 -1.33 -29.04
CA GLY A 21 -26.11 -0.76 -29.56
C GLY A 21 -26.16 0.76 -29.68
N ILE A 22 -27.27 1.32 -30.18
CA ILE A 22 -27.49 2.77 -30.25
C ILE A 22 -27.53 3.38 -28.85
N ILE A 23 -28.25 2.76 -27.91
CA ILE A 23 -28.35 3.24 -26.51
C ILE A 23 -26.98 3.22 -25.83
N ILE A 24 -26.21 2.14 -25.96
CA ILE A 24 -24.86 2.04 -25.38
C ILE A 24 -23.94 3.12 -25.97
N ASN A 25 -24.00 3.35 -27.28
CA ASN A 25 -23.19 4.39 -27.92
C ASN A 25 -23.57 5.79 -27.41
N LEU A 26 -24.87 6.04 -27.26
CA LEU A 26 -25.39 7.29 -26.69
C LEU A 26 -24.90 7.47 -25.24
N ILE A 27 -25.05 6.45 -24.40
CA ILE A 27 -24.57 6.44 -23.02
C ILE A 27 -23.06 6.70 -22.99
N ALA A 28 -22.27 6.01 -23.81
CA ALA A 28 -20.82 6.21 -23.86
C ALA A 28 -20.43 7.64 -24.22
N ALA A 29 -21.14 8.26 -25.17
CA ALA A 29 -20.92 9.65 -25.56
C ALA A 29 -21.20 10.64 -24.42
N TYR A 30 -22.24 10.41 -23.62
CA TYR A 30 -22.57 11.27 -22.47
C TYR A 30 -21.76 10.96 -21.20
N PHE A 31 -21.31 9.71 -21.01
CA PHE A 31 -20.52 9.32 -19.83
C PHE A 31 -19.07 9.74 -19.90
N LYS A 32 -18.46 9.75 -21.10
CA LYS A 32 -17.06 10.15 -21.30
C LYS A 32 -16.69 11.49 -20.63
N PRO A 33 -17.42 12.61 -20.86
CA PRO A 33 -17.07 13.88 -20.23
C PRO A 33 -17.25 13.88 -18.71
N VAL A 34 -18.15 13.06 -18.16
CA VAL A 34 -18.35 12.94 -16.70
C VAL A 34 -17.18 12.20 -16.07
N ILE A 35 -16.77 11.09 -16.68
CA ILE A 35 -15.64 10.27 -16.23
C ILE A 35 -14.34 11.07 -16.29
N ASP A 36 -14.09 11.78 -17.39
CA ASP A 36 -12.90 12.64 -17.55
C ASP A 36 -12.85 13.76 -16.48
N LYS A 37 -14.01 14.35 -16.14
CA LYS A 37 -14.10 15.32 -15.04
C LYS A 37 -13.79 14.71 -13.68
N LEU A 38 -14.32 13.52 -13.37
CA LEU A 38 -14.03 12.84 -12.11
C LEU A 38 -12.55 12.48 -11.99
N PHE A 39 -11.95 11.94 -13.04
CA PHE A 39 -10.52 11.59 -13.04
C PHE A 39 -9.62 12.81 -12.97
N SER A 40 -9.97 13.92 -13.63
CA SER A 40 -9.17 15.15 -13.55
C SER A 40 -9.22 15.78 -12.15
N LEU A 41 -10.36 15.75 -11.46
CA LEU A 41 -10.48 16.19 -10.06
C LEU A 41 -9.68 15.29 -9.11
N PHE A 42 -9.73 13.98 -9.31
CA PHE A 42 -8.98 13.05 -8.47
C PHE A 42 -7.46 13.18 -8.71
N SER A 43 -7.05 13.26 -9.97
CA SER A 43 -5.65 13.43 -10.37
C SER A 43 -5.08 14.75 -9.87
N SER A 44 -5.81 15.86 -10.00
CA SER A 44 -5.37 17.16 -9.49
C SER A 44 -5.22 17.17 -7.97
N LYS A 45 -6.12 16.52 -7.22
CA LYS A 45 -6.00 16.37 -5.76
C LYS A 45 -4.78 15.55 -5.38
N ILE A 46 -4.49 14.44 -6.07
CA ILE A 46 -3.30 13.63 -5.83
C ILE A 46 -2.04 14.41 -6.17
N ARG A 47 -2.00 15.08 -7.33
CA ARG A 47 -0.88 15.92 -7.76
C ARG A 47 -0.58 17.00 -6.73
N LYS A 48 -1.60 17.71 -6.26
CA LYS A 48 -1.45 18.74 -5.21
C LYS A 48 -0.89 18.14 -3.92
N ARG A 49 -1.39 16.97 -3.48
CA ARG A 49 -0.85 16.28 -2.29
C ARG A 49 0.60 15.84 -2.47
N ASN A 50 0.97 15.38 -3.65
CA ASN A 50 2.34 14.98 -3.96
C ASN A 50 3.27 16.19 -3.97
N GLN A 51 2.85 17.30 -4.58
CA GLN A 51 3.59 18.57 -4.57
C GLN A 51 3.80 19.08 -3.13
N ILE A 52 2.76 19.05 -2.28
CA ILE A 52 2.91 19.45 -0.87
C ILE A 52 3.93 18.56 -0.15
N LYS A 53 3.84 17.23 -0.32
CA LYS A 53 4.80 16.29 0.28
C LYS A 53 6.23 16.48 -0.23
N GLU A 54 6.38 16.84 -1.50
CA GLU A 54 7.67 17.12 -2.11
C GLU A 54 8.27 18.39 -1.53
N THR A 55 7.49 19.47 -1.42
CA THR A 55 7.90 20.71 -0.75
C THR A 55 8.26 20.47 0.72
N GLU A 56 7.44 19.72 1.46
CA GLU A 56 7.73 19.34 2.85
C GLU A 56 9.03 18.55 2.96
N LYS A 57 9.29 17.62 2.03
CA LYS A 57 10.53 16.85 1.98
C LYS A 57 11.73 17.74 1.70
N LEU A 58 11.62 18.71 0.78
CA LEU A 58 12.69 19.66 0.48
C LEU A 58 13.01 20.55 1.69
N LEU A 59 11.98 21.10 2.35
CA LEU A 59 12.14 21.90 3.58
C LEU A 59 12.78 21.08 4.71
N TYR A 60 12.41 19.79 4.83
CA TYR A 60 13.00 18.88 5.80
C TYR A 60 14.49 18.62 5.52
N ILE A 61 14.86 18.40 4.26
CA ILE A 61 16.26 18.24 3.85
C ILE A 61 17.06 19.52 4.09
N GLU A 62 16.50 20.68 3.76
CA GLU A 62 17.14 21.98 4.02
C GLU A 62 17.39 22.19 5.52
N ARG A 63 16.43 21.81 6.37
CA ARG A 63 16.58 21.86 7.82
C ARG A 63 17.67 20.92 8.33
N LEU A 64 17.75 19.70 7.79
CA LEU A 64 18.82 18.76 8.10
C LEU A 64 20.21 19.31 7.76
N ALA A 65 20.33 20.05 6.66
CA ALA A 65 21.59 20.65 6.24
C ALA A 65 21.99 21.86 7.12
N LYS A 66 21.01 22.64 7.60
CA LYS A 66 21.25 23.85 8.40
C LYS A 66 21.49 23.58 9.88
N GLU A 67 20.78 22.63 10.48
CA GLU A 67 20.76 22.40 11.93
C GLU A 67 21.48 21.07 12.29
N GLN A 68 22.73 21.16 12.75
CA GLN A 68 23.50 19.97 13.13
C GLN A 68 22.87 19.17 14.29
N SER A 69 22.23 19.85 15.25
CA SER A 69 21.50 19.20 16.35
C SER A 69 20.29 18.39 15.88
N PHE A 70 19.59 18.89 14.86
CA PHE A 70 18.47 18.20 14.23
C PHE A 70 18.94 16.94 13.50
N PHE A 71 20.06 17.04 12.78
CA PHE A 71 20.69 15.90 12.11
C PHE A 71 21.07 14.78 13.08
N ILE A 72 21.73 15.10 14.20
CA ILE A 72 22.10 14.11 15.22
C ILE A 72 20.85 13.44 15.81
N THR A 73 19.80 14.22 16.10
CA THR A 73 18.55 13.70 16.63
C THR A 73 17.90 12.70 15.67
N GLU A 74 17.90 13.01 14.38
CA GLU A 74 17.34 12.12 13.36
C GLU A 74 18.17 10.85 13.18
N GLN A 75 19.50 10.93 13.22
CA GLN A 75 20.38 9.76 13.23
C GLN A 75 20.12 8.85 14.44
N LEU A 76 19.96 9.41 15.63
CA LEU A 76 19.62 8.63 16.83
C LEU A 76 18.24 7.97 16.70
N SER A 77 17.28 8.65 16.08
CA SER A 77 15.96 8.08 15.81
C SER A 77 16.02 6.90 14.83
N GLU A 78 16.91 6.99 13.83
CA GLU A 78 17.16 5.95 12.83
C GLU A 78 17.78 4.72 13.48
N LEU A 79 18.82 4.92 14.29
CA LEU A 79 19.45 3.87 15.07
C LEU A 79 18.46 3.19 16.02
N ARG A 80 17.60 3.97 16.69
CA ARG A 80 16.56 3.43 17.58
C ARG A 80 15.61 2.49 16.81
N LEU A 81 15.19 2.86 15.60
CA LEU A 81 14.33 2.01 14.77
C LEU A 81 15.03 0.73 14.31
N ARG A 82 16.32 0.79 13.99
CA ARG A 82 17.12 -0.41 13.68
C ARG A 82 17.22 -1.34 14.89
N ILE A 83 17.56 -0.80 16.06
CA ILE A 83 17.66 -1.57 17.30
C ILE A 83 16.31 -2.21 17.63
N GLN A 84 15.20 -1.46 17.50
CA GLN A 84 13.86 -1.99 17.72
C GLN A 84 13.54 -3.14 16.74
N SER A 85 13.90 -3.00 15.47
CA SER A 85 13.71 -4.06 14.47
C SER A 85 14.48 -5.32 14.83
N VAL A 86 15.77 -5.19 15.15
CA VAL A 86 16.63 -6.31 15.54
C VAL A 86 16.09 -6.96 16.82
N TYR A 87 15.70 -6.17 17.81
CA TYR A 87 15.13 -6.69 19.06
C TYR A 87 13.86 -7.51 18.82
N SER A 88 12.90 -6.97 18.06
CA SER A 88 11.67 -7.71 17.71
C SER A 88 11.97 -8.99 16.93
N LEU A 89 12.94 -8.97 16.03
CA LEU A 89 13.37 -10.16 15.28
C LEU A 89 13.91 -11.23 16.24
N VAL A 90 14.82 -10.85 17.12
CA VAL A 90 15.47 -11.73 18.09
C VAL A 90 14.43 -12.35 19.01
N VAL A 91 13.50 -11.55 19.55
CA VAL A 91 12.38 -12.04 20.37
C VAL A 91 11.52 -13.03 19.59
N GLY A 92 11.17 -12.72 18.34
CA GLY A 92 10.40 -13.64 17.48
C GLY A 92 11.10 -14.99 17.27
N VAL A 93 12.42 -14.98 17.05
CA VAL A 93 13.23 -16.21 16.93
C VAL A 93 13.24 -17.00 18.25
N PHE A 94 13.45 -16.33 19.39
CA PHE A 94 13.43 -16.99 20.70
C PHE A 94 12.07 -17.64 21.01
N VAL A 95 10.96 -17.00 20.63
CA VAL A 95 9.62 -17.59 20.77
C VAL A 95 9.51 -18.88 19.97
N ILE A 96 9.96 -18.90 18.71
CA ILE A 96 9.95 -20.11 17.88
C ILE A 96 10.83 -21.22 18.46
N VAL A 97 12.03 -20.88 18.92
CA VAL A 97 12.95 -21.86 19.53
C VAL A 97 12.34 -22.47 20.78
N ALA A 98 11.77 -21.64 21.67
CA ALA A 98 11.09 -22.11 22.87
C ALA A 98 9.90 -23.03 22.53
N MET A 99 9.12 -22.69 21.50
CA MET A 99 8.00 -23.53 21.03
C MET A 99 8.44 -24.93 20.59
N ASN A 100 9.66 -25.09 20.06
CA ASN A 100 10.18 -26.38 19.62
C ASN A 100 10.80 -27.19 20.78
N MET A 101 11.24 -26.52 21.85
CA MET A 101 11.89 -27.16 22.99
C MET A 101 10.90 -27.74 24.00
N PHE A 102 9.72 -27.13 24.17
CA PHE A 102 8.73 -27.52 25.16
C PHE A 102 7.53 -28.23 24.55
N TYR A 103 7.02 -29.28 25.22
CA TYR A 103 5.81 -29.97 24.79
C TYR A 103 4.56 -29.16 25.19
N ILE A 104 4.15 -28.26 24.30
CA ILE A 104 3.06 -27.31 24.52
C ILE A 104 1.76 -27.86 23.88
N PRO A 105 0.57 -27.72 24.52
CA PRO A 105 -0.69 -28.10 23.90
C PRO A 105 -0.94 -27.36 22.58
N ARG A 106 -1.58 -28.04 21.62
CA ARG A 106 -1.74 -27.55 20.24
C ARG A 106 -2.36 -26.15 20.14
N ILE A 107 -3.32 -25.83 21.01
CA ILE A 107 -4.00 -24.52 21.03
C ILE A 107 -3.02 -23.37 21.36
N PHE A 108 -2.14 -23.59 22.34
CA PHE A 108 -1.12 -22.62 22.73
C PHE A 108 -0.02 -22.49 21.67
N HIS A 109 0.30 -23.57 20.97
CA HIS A 109 1.27 -23.54 19.88
C HIS A 109 0.81 -22.62 18.73
N ILE A 110 -0.46 -22.71 18.33
CA ILE A 110 -1.03 -21.82 17.29
C ILE A 110 -0.99 -20.35 17.74
N PHE A 111 -1.35 -20.09 19.00
CA PHE A 111 -1.31 -18.73 19.56
C PHE A 111 0.11 -18.14 19.57
N LEU A 112 1.10 -18.92 20.03
CA LEU A 112 2.51 -18.50 20.04
C LEU A 112 3.06 -18.30 18.62
N MET A 113 2.63 -19.12 17.65
CA MET A 113 2.98 -18.92 16.24
C MET A 113 2.45 -17.57 15.72
N GLY A 114 1.20 -17.23 16.04
CA GLY A 114 0.63 -15.92 15.70
C GLY A 114 1.40 -14.76 16.34
N MET A 115 1.79 -14.91 17.62
CA MET A 115 2.60 -13.92 18.32
C MET A 115 3.98 -13.73 17.69
N ALA A 116 4.67 -14.83 17.34
CA ALA A 116 5.95 -14.77 16.64
C ALA A 116 5.81 -14.05 15.28
N ALA A 117 4.77 -14.35 14.51
CA ALA A 117 4.51 -13.69 13.23
C ALA A 117 4.33 -12.17 13.39
N LEU A 118 3.62 -11.72 14.43
CA LEU A 118 3.49 -10.29 14.74
C LEU A 118 4.85 -9.64 15.07
N PHE A 119 5.73 -10.34 15.80
CA PHE A 119 7.09 -9.85 16.06
C PHE A 119 7.93 -9.72 14.77
N PHE A 120 7.85 -10.69 13.86
CA PHE A 120 8.50 -10.58 12.56
C PHE A 120 7.95 -9.41 11.74
N PHE A 121 6.63 -9.22 11.74
CA PHE A 121 5.99 -8.16 10.97
C PHE A 121 6.32 -6.76 11.52
N THR A 122 6.31 -6.60 12.84
CA THR A 122 6.74 -5.35 13.48
C THR A 122 8.22 -5.08 13.26
N SER A 123 9.07 -6.11 13.30
CA SER A 123 10.49 -6.01 12.96
C SER A 123 10.70 -5.52 11.53
N PHE A 124 9.99 -6.11 10.56
CA PHE A 124 10.06 -5.73 9.16
C PHE A 124 9.63 -4.27 8.93
N PHE A 125 8.52 -3.83 9.54
CA PHE A 125 8.08 -2.45 9.41
C PHE A 125 9.03 -1.45 10.06
N ALA A 126 9.59 -1.77 11.23
CA ALA A 126 10.60 -0.93 11.86
C ALA A 126 11.85 -0.80 10.98
N PHE A 127 12.30 -1.91 10.38
CA PHE A 127 13.42 -1.90 9.43
C PHE A 127 13.12 -1.07 8.18
N TYR A 128 11.96 -1.27 7.56
CA TYR A 128 11.55 -0.52 6.37
C TYR A 128 11.50 0.99 6.64
N ARG A 129 10.99 1.39 7.82
CA ARG A 129 10.98 2.80 8.25
C ARG A 129 12.41 3.33 8.46
N ALA A 130 13.30 2.53 9.06
CA ALA A 130 14.70 2.90 9.24
C ALA A 130 15.41 3.11 7.90
N VAL A 131 15.27 2.18 6.95
CA VAL A 131 15.85 2.29 5.60
C VAL A 131 15.33 3.52 4.86
N LYS A 132 14.02 3.79 4.94
CA LYS A 132 13.42 4.97 4.33
C LYS A 132 13.94 6.27 4.96
N LYS A 133 14.16 6.31 6.28
CA LYS A 133 14.79 7.46 6.95
C LYS A 133 16.26 7.61 6.55
N ALA A 134 17.01 6.52 6.50
CA ALA A 134 18.42 6.54 6.11
C ALA A 134 18.62 7.08 4.69
N SER A 135 17.76 6.73 3.73
CA SER A 135 17.85 7.27 2.37
C SER A 135 17.58 8.78 2.29
N LEU A 136 16.76 9.33 3.19
CA LEU A 136 16.58 10.78 3.30
C LEU A 136 17.83 11.47 3.85
N LEU A 137 18.50 10.87 4.84
CA LEU A 137 19.73 11.41 5.42
C LEU A 137 20.90 11.39 4.44
N ILE A 138 20.99 10.37 3.58
CA ILE A 138 22.04 10.29 2.55
C ILE A 138 21.84 11.39 1.49
N ASN A 139 20.61 11.64 1.07
CA ASN A 139 20.30 12.66 0.06
C ASN A 139 20.37 14.10 0.59
N GLY A 140 20.46 14.29 1.91
CA GLY A 140 20.57 15.61 2.54
C GLY A 140 22.00 16.03 2.91
N LYS A 141 22.99 15.20 2.63
CA LYS A 141 24.42 15.57 2.68
C LYS A 141 24.85 16.13 1.34
#